data_AF-A0A9Q9AX23-F1
#
_entry.id   AF-A0A9Q9AX23-F1
#
_cell.length_a   1.000
_cell.length_b   1.000
_cell.length_c   1.000
_cell.angle_alpha   90.00
_cell.angle_beta   90.00
_cell.angle_gamma   90.00
#
_symmetry.space_group_name_H-M   'P 1'
#
loop_
_entity.id
_entity.type
_entity.pdbx_description
1 polymer ?
#
loop_
_entity_poly.entity_id
_entity_poly.type
_entity_poly.pdbx_seq_one_letter_code
_entity_poly.pdbx_strand_id
1 'polypeptide(L)'
;MSAMDRQIEQELQDSANRPINILRRSIEAGHASSHGLRLCLKAQFDDQRRYSRAARPKVHEGQREDQLARTYLTYLLQDPEQWTEFLRRETDTVDDLCYFAVIEGLQDSVLQWLQVPLKDRSHPWRTNVASSIGKAQSLLDTTNSADLCLILYFKMEAMFGQRRVE
;
A
#
# COMPACT_ATOMS: atom_id res chain seq x y z
N MET A 1 10.07 9.67 -17.90
CA MET A 1 10.39 8.24 -17.67
C MET A 1 11.90 8.09 -17.70
N SER A 2 12.51 7.77 -16.57
CA SER A 2 13.96 7.74 -16.38
C SER A 2 14.60 6.45 -16.95
N ALA A 3 15.92 6.43 -17.08
CA ALA A 3 16.64 5.21 -17.46
C ALA A 3 16.46 4.09 -16.42
N MET A 4 16.38 4.46 -15.13
CA MET A 4 16.14 3.52 -14.04
C MET A 4 14.73 2.93 -14.09
N ASP A 5 13.72 3.72 -14.45
CA ASP A 5 12.35 3.22 -14.62
C ASP A 5 12.28 2.11 -15.68
N ARG A 6 13.04 2.26 -16.79
CA ARG A 6 13.13 1.23 -17.84
C ARG A 6 13.84 -0.02 -17.35
N GLN A 7 14.86 0.14 -16.51
CA GLN A 7 15.55 -1.00 -15.91
C GLN A 7 14.62 -1.78 -14.96
N ILE A 8 13.82 -1.07 -14.14
CA ILE A 8 12.81 -1.71 -13.28
C ILE A 8 11.79 -2.48 -14.13
N GLU A 9 11.30 -1.89 -15.23
CA GLU A 9 10.40 -2.60 -16.16
C GLU A 9 11.01 -3.86 -16.74
N GLN A 10 12.29 -3.82 -17.14
CA GLN A 10 13.01 -4.99 -17.67
C GLN A 10 13.22 -6.06 -16.60
N GLU A 11 13.61 -5.67 -15.39
CA GLU A 11 13.82 -6.60 -14.27
C GLU A 11 12.52 -7.29 -13.85
N LEU A 12 11.39 -6.57 -13.88
CA LEU A 12 10.07 -7.12 -13.58
C LEU A 12 9.54 -8.08 -14.65
N GLN A 13 10.09 -8.07 -15.86
CA GLN A 13 9.78 -9.06 -16.89
C GLN A 13 10.49 -10.41 -16.64
N ASP A 14 11.58 -10.40 -15.88
CA ASP A 14 12.29 -11.60 -15.48
C ASP A 14 11.67 -12.20 -14.22
N SER A 15 11.07 -13.39 -14.36
CA SER A 15 10.40 -14.10 -13.26
C SER A 15 11.33 -14.52 -12.12
N ALA A 16 12.66 -14.46 -12.32
CA ALA A 16 13.63 -14.68 -11.27
C ALA A 16 13.69 -13.52 -10.25
N ASN A 17 13.28 -12.31 -10.65
CA ASN A 17 13.36 -11.13 -9.79
C ASN A 17 12.04 -10.86 -9.09
N ARG A 18 12.05 -10.97 -7.76
CA ARG A 18 10.89 -10.61 -6.94
C ARG A 18 10.76 -9.09 -6.84
N PRO A 19 9.55 -8.51 -6.96
CA PRO A 19 9.33 -7.06 -6.88
C PRO A 19 9.91 -6.40 -5.63
N ILE A 20 9.87 -7.09 -4.48
CA ILE A 20 10.46 -6.62 -3.22
C ILE A 20 11.97 -6.38 -3.33
N ASN A 21 12.70 -7.25 -4.01
CA ASN A 21 14.15 -7.13 -4.12
C ASN A 21 14.52 -5.93 -5.00
N ILE A 22 13.78 -5.73 -6.08
CA ILE A 22 13.95 -4.56 -6.98
C ILE A 22 13.64 -3.28 -6.20
N LEU A 23 12.55 -3.26 -5.45
CA LEU A 23 12.16 -2.12 -4.63
C LEU A 23 13.24 -1.75 -3.61
N ARG A 24 13.73 -2.72 -2.82
CA ARG A 24 14.77 -2.49 -1.82
C ARG A 24 16.03 -1.90 -2.44
N ARG A 25 16.53 -2.49 -3.54
CA ARG A 25 17.69 -1.96 -4.27
C ARG A 25 17.47 -0.53 -4.76
N SER A 26 16.29 -0.24 -5.28
CA SER A 26 15.95 1.10 -5.79
C SER A 26 15.91 2.15 -4.66
N ILE A 27 15.38 1.78 -3.50
CA ILE A 27 15.37 2.64 -2.30
C ILE A 27 16.81 2.85 -1.79
N GLU A 28 17.60 1.79 -1.65
CA GLU A 28 18.98 1.84 -1.16
C GLU A 28 19.89 2.67 -2.08
N ALA A 29 19.66 2.62 -3.40
CA ALA A 29 20.37 3.44 -4.38
C ALA A 29 19.87 4.90 -4.44
N GLY A 30 18.81 5.26 -3.71
CA GLY A 30 18.21 6.60 -3.76
C GLY A 30 17.54 6.92 -5.10
N HIS A 31 17.04 5.90 -5.80
CA HIS A 31 16.45 6.03 -7.13
C HIS A 31 14.97 5.61 -7.19
N ALA A 32 14.34 5.37 -6.04
CA ALA A 32 12.94 5.00 -5.94
C ALA A 32 12.01 6.15 -6.36
N SER A 33 11.56 6.09 -7.62
CA SER A 33 10.59 7.00 -8.22
C SER A 33 9.15 6.54 -7.98
N SER A 34 8.19 7.46 -8.05
CA SER A 34 6.75 7.11 -8.00
C SER A 34 6.35 6.06 -9.05
N HIS A 35 6.95 6.11 -10.24
CA HIS A 35 6.70 5.13 -11.30
C HIS A 35 7.27 3.76 -10.95
N GLY A 36 8.52 3.67 -10.49
CA GLY A 36 9.15 2.41 -10.09
C GLY A 36 8.42 1.74 -8.92
N LEU A 37 7.98 2.55 -7.95
CA LEU A 37 7.14 2.12 -6.86
C LEU A 37 5.82 1.48 -7.35
N ARG A 38 5.09 2.19 -8.24
CA ARG A 38 3.86 1.69 -8.86
C ARG A 38 4.06 0.38 -9.61
N LEU A 39 5.14 0.27 -10.39
CA LEU A 39 5.45 -0.94 -11.14
C LEU A 39 5.67 -2.15 -10.23
N CYS A 40 6.39 -1.96 -9.12
CA CYS A 40 6.65 -3.06 -8.18
C CYS A 40 5.35 -3.56 -7.52
N LEU A 41 4.49 -2.65 -7.05
CA LEU A 41 3.19 -3.02 -6.49
C LEU A 41 2.30 -3.71 -7.51
N LYS A 42 2.19 -3.12 -8.70
CA LYS A 42 1.37 -3.65 -9.78
C LYS A 42 1.82 -5.05 -10.19
N ALA A 43 3.13 -5.28 -10.33
CA ALA A 43 3.66 -6.59 -10.69
C ALA A 43 3.34 -7.64 -9.62
N GLN A 44 3.49 -7.30 -8.33
CA GLN A 44 3.13 -8.20 -7.24
C GLN A 44 1.62 -8.50 -7.21
N PHE A 45 0.79 -7.48 -7.44
CA PHE A 45 -0.67 -7.64 -7.47
C PHE A 45 -1.12 -8.48 -8.66
N ASP A 46 -0.59 -8.21 -9.85
CA ASP A 46 -0.90 -8.97 -11.05
C ASP A 46 -0.45 -10.43 -10.95
N ASP A 47 0.64 -10.74 -10.23
CA ASP A 47 1.00 -12.13 -9.91
C ASP A 47 0.02 -12.78 -8.92
N GLN A 48 -0.34 -12.08 -7.83
CA GLN A 48 -1.34 -12.55 -6.86
C GLN A 48 -2.69 -12.90 -7.52
N ARG A 49 -3.09 -12.13 -8.54
CA ARG A 49 -4.36 -12.34 -9.25
C ARG A 49 -4.42 -13.64 -10.03
N ARG A 50 -3.26 -14.21 -10.41
CA ARG A 50 -3.18 -15.49 -11.12
C ARG A 50 -3.63 -16.67 -10.27
N TYR A 51 -3.56 -16.53 -8.94
CA TYR A 51 -3.97 -17.58 -8.02
C TYR A 51 -5.47 -17.50 -7.72
N SER A 52 -6.11 -18.68 -7.71
CA SER A 52 -7.50 -18.83 -7.30
C SER A 52 -7.68 -18.45 -5.82
N ARG A 53 -8.89 -18.03 -5.44
CA ARG A 53 -9.18 -17.64 -4.03
C ARG A 53 -8.79 -18.71 -3.02
N ALA A 54 -8.97 -19.98 -3.35
CA ALA A 54 -8.62 -21.11 -2.48
C ALA A 54 -7.09 -21.30 -2.30
N ALA A 55 -6.28 -20.92 -3.30
CA ALA A 55 -4.82 -21.04 -3.25
C ALA A 55 -4.14 -19.82 -2.59
N ARG A 56 -4.83 -18.68 -2.55
CA ARG A 56 -4.29 -17.41 -2.04
C ARG A 56 -3.77 -17.44 -0.59
N PRO A 57 -4.36 -18.18 0.38
CA PRO A 57 -3.82 -18.17 1.74
C PRO A 57 -2.34 -18.61 1.84
N LYS A 58 -1.92 -19.60 1.02
CA LYS A 58 -0.51 -20.02 0.96
C LYS A 58 0.39 -18.97 0.33
N VAL A 59 -0.12 -18.27 -0.69
CA VAL A 59 0.61 -17.17 -1.34
C VAL A 59 0.74 -15.97 -0.39
N HIS A 60 -0.31 -15.66 0.36
CA HIS A 60 -0.33 -14.59 1.36
C HIS A 60 0.71 -14.81 2.45
N GLU A 61 0.98 -16.06 2.83
CA GLU A 61 2.04 -16.38 3.79
C GLU A 61 3.42 -15.96 3.28
N GLY A 62 3.78 -16.35 2.05
CA GLY A 62 5.03 -15.88 1.43
C GLY A 62 5.06 -14.36 1.22
N GLN A 63 3.92 -13.73 0.95
CA GLN A 63 3.82 -12.27 0.82
C GLN A 63 4.02 -11.55 2.16
N ARG A 64 3.58 -12.14 3.28
CA ARG A 64 3.85 -11.61 4.62
C ARG A 64 5.33 -11.61 4.94
N GLU A 65 6.05 -12.65 4.51
CA GLU A 65 7.50 -12.75 4.70
C GLU A 65 8.27 -11.73 3.86
N ASP A 66 7.78 -11.40 2.67
CA ASP A 66 8.41 -10.41 1.80
C ASP A 66 8.39 -9.00 2.39
N GLN A 67 7.34 -8.66 3.14
CA GLN A 67 7.17 -7.34 3.75
C GLN A 67 7.23 -6.20 2.72
N LEU A 68 6.56 -6.38 1.58
CA LEU A 68 6.53 -5.41 0.48
C LEU A 68 5.84 -4.12 0.91
N ALA A 69 4.64 -4.22 1.48
CA ALA A 69 3.89 -3.06 1.94
C ALA A 69 4.63 -2.35 3.08
N ARG A 70 5.21 -3.09 4.03
CA ARG A 70 6.03 -2.50 5.10
C ARG A 70 7.21 -1.72 4.53
N THR A 71 7.95 -2.29 3.59
CA THR A 71 9.10 -1.64 2.95
C THR A 71 8.66 -0.36 2.25
N TYR A 72 7.58 -0.44 1.48
CA TYR A 72 7.01 0.68 0.75
C TYR A 72 6.54 1.80 1.70
N LEU A 73 5.73 1.48 2.70
CA LEU A 73 5.21 2.45 3.68
C LEU A 73 6.34 3.11 4.46
N THR A 74 7.37 2.34 4.85
CA THR A 74 8.53 2.88 5.55
C THR A 74 9.26 3.91 4.69
N TYR A 75 9.42 3.64 3.39
CA TYR A 75 10.02 4.61 2.47
C TYR A 75 9.18 5.88 2.34
N LEU A 76 7.86 5.76 2.16
CA LEU A 76 6.97 6.93 2.09
C LEU A 76 7.02 7.77 3.37
N LEU A 77 7.19 7.13 4.52
CA LEU A 77 7.25 7.79 5.83
C LEU A 77 8.54 8.62 6.05
N GLN A 78 9.58 8.41 5.24
CA GLN A 78 10.80 9.22 5.34
C GLN A 78 10.57 10.66 4.89
N ASP A 79 9.70 10.88 3.91
CA ASP A 79 9.27 12.22 3.45
C ASP A 79 7.78 12.20 3.05
N PRO A 80 6.85 12.19 4.02
CA PRO A 80 5.44 12.03 3.73
C PRO A 80 4.85 13.21 2.95
N GLU A 81 5.46 14.40 3.02
CA GLU A 81 5.00 15.58 2.26
C GLU A 81 5.18 15.36 0.76
N GLN A 82 6.33 14.82 0.35
CA GLN A 82 6.66 14.51 -1.04
C GLN A 82 5.65 13.56 -1.70
N TRP A 83 5.10 12.62 -0.92
CA TRP A 83 4.25 11.55 -1.45
C TRP A 83 2.75 11.83 -1.37
N THR A 84 2.32 12.91 -0.71
CA THR A 84 0.89 13.27 -0.60
C THR A 84 0.19 13.33 -1.96
N GLU A 85 0.82 13.94 -2.96
CA GLU A 85 0.25 14.08 -4.29
C GLU A 85 0.15 12.75 -5.04
N PHE A 86 1.16 11.88 -4.87
CA PHE A 86 1.14 10.52 -5.39
C PHE A 86 -0.02 9.73 -4.78
N LEU A 87 -0.14 9.74 -3.45
CA LEU A 87 -1.21 9.06 -2.72
C LEU A 87 -2.61 9.60 -3.03
N ARG A 88 -2.70 10.86 -3.46
CA ARG A 88 -3.95 11.48 -3.91
C ARG A 88 -4.36 11.03 -5.31
N ARG A 89 -3.41 10.94 -6.25
CA ARG A 89 -3.70 10.71 -7.67
C ARG A 89 -3.71 9.24 -8.08
N GLU A 90 -2.85 8.42 -7.49
CA GLU A 90 -2.62 7.04 -7.92
C GLU A 90 -3.51 6.06 -7.16
N THR A 91 -4.84 6.18 -7.32
CA THR A 91 -5.83 5.41 -6.55
C THR A 91 -5.62 3.90 -6.61
N ASP A 92 -5.35 3.36 -7.80
CA ASP A 92 -5.16 1.93 -8.00
C ASP A 92 -3.91 1.43 -7.25
N THR A 93 -2.84 2.22 -7.28
CA THR A 93 -1.60 1.90 -6.57
C THR A 93 -1.81 1.94 -5.05
N VAL A 94 -2.64 2.87 -4.56
CA VAL A 94 -3.00 2.95 -3.14
C VAL A 94 -3.89 1.78 -2.72
N ASP A 95 -4.84 1.36 -3.57
CA ASP A 95 -5.65 0.15 -3.36
C ASP A 95 -4.75 -1.09 -3.26
N ASP A 96 -3.80 -1.28 -4.17
CA ASP A 96 -2.83 -2.38 -4.16
C ASP A 96 -1.93 -2.34 -2.91
N LEU A 97 -1.43 -1.16 -2.54
CA LEU A 97 -0.62 -0.99 -1.33
C LEU A 97 -1.41 -1.37 -0.08
N CYS A 98 -2.65 -0.90 0.05
CA CYS A 98 -3.50 -1.20 1.20
C CYS A 98 -3.87 -2.69 1.25
N TYR A 99 -4.07 -3.33 0.09
CA TYR A 99 -4.28 -4.77 0.00
C TYR A 99 -3.13 -5.56 0.62
N PHE A 100 -1.88 -5.24 0.25
CA PHE A 100 -0.71 -5.89 0.85
C PHE A 100 -0.50 -5.47 2.32
N ALA A 101 -0.82 -4.23 2.69
CA ALA A 101 -0.75 -3.79 4.07
C ALA A 101 -1.68 -4.60 5.00
N VAL A 102 -2.90 -4.93 4.53
CA VAL A 102 -3.82 -5.79 5.29
C VAL A 102 -3.28 -7.22 5.40
N ILE A 103 -2.71 -7.78 4.33
CA ILE A 103 -2.07 -9.11 4.37
C ILE A 103 -0.95 -9.14 5.41
N GLU A 104 -0.13 -8.09 5.45
CA GLU A 104 1.01 -7.95 6.36
C GLU A 104 0.62 -7.53 7.79
N GLY A 105 -0.66 -7.32 8.07
CA GLY A 105 -1.14 -6.93 9.42
C GLY A 105 -0.79 -5.49 9.80
N LEU A 106 -0.68 -4.58 8.83
CA LEU A 106 -0.23 -3.19 9.02
C LEU A 106 -1.37 -2.17 9.19
N GLN A 107 -2.62 -2.62 9.36
CA GLN A 107 -3.78 -1.73 9.35
C GLN A 107 -3.66 -0.60 10.40
N ASP A 108 -3.30 -0.96 11.63
CA ASP A 108 -3.14 0.02 12.70
C ASP A 108 -1.99 0.99 12.43
N SER A 109 -0.90 0.51 11.80
CA SER A 109 0.23 1.37 11.39
C SER A 109 -0.19 2.37 10.31
N VAL A 110 -0.99 1.93 9.32
CA VAL A 110 -1.54 2.82 8.29
C VAL A 110 -2.48 3.85 8.91
N LEU A 111 -3.36 3.44 9.83
CA LEU A 111 -4.27 4.37 10.52
C LEU A 111 -3.51 5.41 11.36
N GLN A 112 -2.45 5.02 12.06
CA GLN A 112 -1.58 5.95 12.78
C GLN A 112 -0.90 6.94 11.82
N TRP A 113 -0.43 6.46 10.66
CA TRP A 113 0.19 7.32 9.65
C TRP A 113 -0.77 8.40 9.12
N LEU A 114 -2.06 8.10 8.96
CA LEU A 114 -3.05 9.10 8.53
C LEU A 114 -3.15 10.29 9.49
N GLN A 115 -2.72 10.13 10.74
CA GLN A 115 -2.75 11.19 11.76
C GLN A 115 -1.52 12.11 11.71
N VAL A 116 -0.45 11.72 11.01
CA VAL A 116 0.78 12.52 10.91
C VAL A 116 0.45 13.93 10.39
N PRO A 117 0.86 14.99 11.12
CA PRO A 117 0.61 16.36 10.71
C PRO A 117 1.50 16.70 9.51
N LEU A 118 0.90 17.23 8.44
CA LEU A 118 1.58 17.69 7.23
C LEU A 118 1.23 19.16 6.99
N LYS A 119 2.10 19.91 6.29
CA LYS A 119 1.83 21.32 5.96
C LYS A 119 0.56 21.51 5.15
N ASP A 120 0.31 20.61 4.19
CA ASP A 120 -0.95 20.61 3.46
C ASP A 120 -2.07 19.99 4.32
N ARG A 121 -3.04 20.83 4.69
CA ARG A 121 -4.24 20.41 5.42
C ARG A 121 -5.24 19.72 4.51
N SER A 122 -5.02 19.70 3.18
CA SER A 122 -5.90 18.96 2.28
C SER A 122 -5.95 17.48 2.68
N HIS A 123 -7.17 17.00 2.93
CA HIS A 123 -7.46 15.62 3.31
C HIS A 123 -7.66 14.60 2.16
N PRO A 124 -7.64 14.93 0.85
CA PRO A 124 -7.97 13.94 -0.19
C PRO A 124 -7.15 12.64 -0.15
N TRP A 125 -5.84 12.72 0.07
CA TRP A 125 -4.99 11.52 0.13
C TRP A 125 -5.31 10.65 1.35
N ARG A 126 -5.66 11.27 2.49
CA ARG A 126 -6.04 10.53 3.72
C ARG A 126 -7.32 9.75 3.51
N THR A 127 -8.32 10.40 2.89
CA THR A 127 -9.58 9.75 2.53
C THR A 127 -9.36 8.61 1.53
N ASN A 128 -8.45 8.79 0.57
CA ASN A 128 -8.12 7.74 -0.40
C ASN A 128 -7.55 6.51 0.31
N VAL A 129 -6.48 6.68 1.09
CA VAL A 129 -5.85 5.58 1.85
C VAL A 129 -6.83 4.92 2.83
N ALA A 130 -7.64 5.72 3.53
CA ALA A 130 -8.68 5.22 4.44
C ALA A 130 -9.74 4.36 3.71
N SER A 131 -10.20 4.80 2.54
CA SER A 131 -11.13 4.03 1.71
C SER A 131 -10.48 2.75 1.19
N SER A 132 -9.24 2.84 0.69
CA SER A 132 -8.47 1.72 0.17
C SER A 132 -8.23 0.63 1.22
N ILE A 133 -7.98 0.98 2.48
CA ILE A 133 -7.82 -0.04 3.53
C ILE A 133 -9.13 -0.75 3.88
N GLY A 134 -10.26 -0.03 3.85
CA GLY A 134 -11.59 -0.63 3.98
C GLY A 134 -11.89 -1.61 2.84
N LYS A 135 -11.62 -1.22 1.58
CA LYS A 135 -11.77 -2.09 0.41
C LYS A 135 -10.89 -3.34 0.53
N ALA A 136 -9.62 -3.16 0.90
CA ALA A 136 -8.67 -4.25 1.08
C ALA A 136 -9.14 -5.27 2.12
N GLN A 137 -9.62 -4.79 3.27
CA GLN A 137 -10.17 -5.64 4.31
C GLN A 137 -11.39 -6.43 3.82
N SER A 138 -12.29 -5.78 3.07
CA SER A 138 -13.46 -6.45 2.47
C SER A 138 -13.07 -7.49 1.41
N LEU A 139 -12.03 -7.24 0.61
CA LEU A 139 -11.54 -8.19 -0.40
C LEU A 139 -10.91 -9.44 0.22
N LEU A 140 -10.34 -9.32 1.42
CA LEU A 140 -9.64 -10.37 2.15
C LEU A 140 -10.51 -11.07 3.20
N ASP A 141 -11.67 -10.51 3.54
CA ASP A 141 -12.63 -11.17 4.42
C ASP A 141 -13.23 -12.39 3.73
N THR A 142 -12.69 -13.56 4.08
CA THR A 142 -13.17 -14.87 3.65
C THR A 142 -14.21 -15.46 4.59
N THR A 143 -14.42 -14.83 5.75
CA THR A 143 -15.36 -15.28 6.80
C THR A 143 -16.73 -14.63 6.66
N ASN A 144 -16.88 -13.65 5.78
CA ASN A 144 -18.10 -12.87 5.60
C ASN A 144 -18.54 -12.16 6.90
N SER A 145 -17.57 -11.86 7.78
CA SER A 145 -17.78 -11.12 9.02
C SER A 145 -17.42 -9.66 8.78
N ALA A 146 -18.43 -8.79 8.88
CA ALA A 146 -18.24 -7.36 8.78
C ALA A 146 -17.45 -6.76 9.96
N ASP A 147 -17.10 -7.54 10.99
CA ASP A 147 -16.52 -7.05 12.24
C ASP A 147 -15.25 -6.23 12.02
N LEU A 148 -14.31 -6.72 11.21
CA LEU A 148 -13.05 -5.99 10.95
C LEU A 148 -13.30 -4.71 10.16
N CYS A 149 -14.23 -4.73 9.20
CA CYS A 149 -14.63 -3.54 8.45
C CYS A 149 -15.32 -2.51 9.36
N LEU A 150 -16.17 -2.95 10.29
CA LEU A 150 -16.86 -2.10 11.26
C LEU A 150 -15.86 -1.50 12.27
N ILE A 151 -14.91 -2.30 12.78
CA ILE A 151 -13.84 -1.82 13.65
C ILE A 151 -13.01 -0.75 12.94
N LEU A 152 -12.62 -0.98 11.68
CA LEU A 152 -11.89 0.01 10.89
C LEU A 152 -12.73 1.28 10.68
N TYR A 153 -14.01 1.14 10.34
CA TYR A 153 -14.92 2.27 10.17
C TYR A 153 -15.00 3.14 11.43
N PHE A 154 -15.26 2.54 12.59
CA PHE A 154 -15.34 3.30 13.85
C PHE A 154 -14.01 3.92 14.26
N LYS A 155 -12.88 3.24 14.00
CA LYS A 155 -11.54 3.84 14.19
C LYS A 155 -11.36 5.08 13.29
N MET A 156 -11.76 5.00 12.03
CA MET A 156 -11.66 6.12 11.09
C MET A 156 -12.56 7.30 11.48
N GLU A 157 -13.82 7.03 11.86
CA GLU A 157 -14.74 8.04 12.37
C GLU A 157 -14.19 8.74 13.63
N ALA A 158 -13.61 7.99 14.58
CA ALA A 158 -12.99 8.60 15.75
C ALA A 158 -11.83 9.55 15.38
N MET A 159 -11.02 9.19 14.39
CA MET A 159 -9.87 9.99 13.94
C MET A 159 -10.29 11.27 13.17
N PHE A 160 -11.29 11.18 12.29
CA PHE A 160 -11.70 12.30 11.44
C PHE A 160 -12.85 13.13 12.04
N GLY A 161 -13.70 12.53 12.87
CA GLY A 161 -14.83 13.18 13.53
C GLY A 161 -14.41 14.20 14.59
N GLN A 162 -13.30 13.97 15.29
CA GLN A 162 -12.77 14.91 16.28
C GLN A 162 -12.28 16.24 15.68
N ARG A 163 -11.94 16.28 14.38
CA ARG A 163 -11.43 17.50 13.71
C ARG A 163 -12.52 18.44 13.17
N ARG A 164 -13.81 18.11 13.33
CA ARG A 164 -14.93 18.95 12.86
C ARG A 164 -15.43 19.97 13.91
N VAL A 165 -14.87 19.98 15.11
CA VAL A 165 -15.36 20.78 16.25
C VAL A 165 -14.43 21.96 16.59
N GLU A 166 -13.40 22.23 15.78
CA GLU A 166 -12.50 23.38 15.94
C GLU A 166 -12.62 24.39 14.79
#